data_AF-A0A376RAJ4-F1
#
_entry.id   AF-A0A376RAJ4-F1
#
_cell.length_a   1.000
_cell.length_b   1.000
_cell.length_c   1.000
_cell.angle_alpha   90.00
_cell.angle_beta   90.00
_cell.angle_gamma   90.00
#
_symmetry.space_group_name_H-M   'P 1'
#
loop_
_entity.id
_entity.type
_entity.pdbx_description
1 polymer ?
#
loop_
_entity_poly.entity_id
_entity_poly.type
_entity_poly.pdbx_seq_one_letter_code
_entity_poly.pdbx_strand_id
1 'polypeptide(L)' 'MAKQKFKITNWSAYNKALRQRGSLTIWLDESAIAAWTDCAKPEGRGRPLHYTDMAITTVSDDEARV' A
#
# COMPACT_ATOMS: atom_id res chain seq x y z
N MET A 1 3.78 5.08 46.41
CA MET A 1 2.83 5.80 45.52
C MET A 1 2.37 4.85 44.42
N ALA A 2 1.06 4.81 44.11
CA ALA A 2 0.52 3.95 43.07
C ALA A 2 0.80 4.53 41.67
N LYS A 3 1.12 3.66 40.70
CA LYS A 3 1.49 4.07 39.33
C LYS A 3 0.25 4.49 38.56
N GLN A 4 0.25 5.71 38.02
CA GLN A 4 -0.88 6.25 37.26
C GLN A 4 -0.99 5.53 35.91
N LYS A 5 -2.18 5.01 35.59
CA LYS A 5 -2.49 4.39 34.30
C LYS A 5 -3.12 5.42 33.38
N PHE A 6 -2.51 5.64 32.23
CA PHE A 6 -3.03 6.53 31.19
C PHE A 6 -3.71 5.71 30.09
N LYS A 7 -4.84 6.19 29.58
CA LYS A 7 -5.55 5.62 28.43
C LYS A 7 -5.47 6.60 27.27
N ILE A 8 -4.99 6.14 26.12
CA ILE A 8 -4.99 6.95 24.90
C ILE A 8 -6.42 6.96 24.35
N THR A 9 -7.09 8.12 24.42
CA THR A 9 -8.45 8.32 23.92
C THR A 9 -8.48 8.94 22.53
N ASN A 10 -7.39 9.60 22.12
CA ASN A 10 -7.33 10.38 20.88
C ASN A 10 -6.74 9.61 19.68
N TRP A 11 -6.57 8.29 19.79
CA TRP A 11 -5.85 7.50 18.76
C TRP A 11 -6.47 7.64 17.36
N SER A 12 -7.80 7.60 17.28
CA SER A 12 -8.52 7.71 15.99
C SER A 12 -8.25 9.05 15.29
N ALA A 13 -8.35 10.18 16.01
CA ALA A 13 -8.16 11.50 15.40
C ALA A 13 -6.68 11.73 15.04
N TYR A 14 -5.76 11.26 15.89
CA TYR A 14 -4.32 11.31 15.61
C TYR A 14 -3.98 10.52 14.34
N ASN A 15 -4.49 9.30 14.20
CA ASN A 15 -4.28 8.47 13.02
C ASN A 15 -4.88 9.09 11.75
N LYS A 16 -6.08 9.70 11.85
CA LYS A 16 -6.68 10.42 10.73
C LYS A 16 -5.79 11.57 10.25
N ALA A 17 -5.26 12.38 11.18
CA ALA A 17 -4.36 13.48 10.85
C ALA A 17 -3.04 12.99 10.22
N LEU A 18 -2.49 11.86 10.69
CA LEU A 18 -1.32 11.22 10.09
C LEU A 18 -1.57 10.78 8.65
N ARG A 19 -2.69 10.10 8.39
CA ARG A 19 -3.08 9.68 7.03
C ARG A 19 -3.24 10.87 6.08
N GLN A 20 -3.77 11.99 6.56
CA GLN A 20 -3.93 13.21 5.76
C GLN A 20 -2.60 13.91 5.48
N ARG A 21 -1.64 13.89 6.41
CA ARG A 21 -0.32 14.51 6.20
C ARG A 21 0.51 13.81 5.12
N GLY A 22 0.28 12.52 4.90
CA GLY A 22 0.98 11.71 3.89
C GLY A 22 0.08 11.19 2.78
N SER A 23 -1.12 11.76 2.58
CA SER A 23 -2.01 11.28 1.52
C SER A 23 -1.49 11.74 0.16
N LEU A 24 -0.97 10.80 -0.62
CA LEU A 24 -0.62 11.02 -2.02
C LEU A 24 -1.71 10.41 -2.91
N THR A 25 -2.15 11.17 -3.91
CA THR A 25 -3.00 10.66 -4.98
C THR A 25 -2.14 10.54 -6.23
N ILE A 26 -1.94 9.32 -6.71
CA ILE A 26 -1.23 9.02 -7.95
C ILE A 26 -2.23 8.57 -9.01
N TRP A 27 -2.00 8.97 -10.26
CA TRP A 27 -2.70 8.45 -11.41
C TRP A 27 -1.85 7.34 -12.02
N LEU A 28 -2.49 6.21 -12.29
CA LEU A 28 -1.84 5.05 -12.86
C LEU A 28 -2.54 4.70 -14.16
N ASP A 29 -1.75 4.27 -15.13
CA ASP A 29 -2.29 3.82 -16.41
C ASP A 29 -3.21 2.60 -16.21
N GLU A 30 -4.36 2.58 -16.90
CA GLU A 30 -5.35 1.51 -16.77
C GLU A 30 -4.79 0.15 -17.21
N SER A 31 -3.90 0.13 -18.20
CA SER A 31 -3.26 -1.12 -18.66
C SER A 31 -2.26 -1.64 -17.63
N ALA A 32 -1.58 -0.75 -16.91
CA ALA A 32 -0.73 -1.12 -15.79
C ALA A 32 -1.57 -1.74 -14.65
N ILE A 33 -2.68 -1.10 -14.26
CA ILE A 33 -3.60 -1.62 -13.23
C ILE A 33 -4.12 -3.01 -13.61
N ALA A 34 -4.52 -3.20 -14.87
CA ALA A 34 -5.01 -4.49 -15.35
C ALA A 34 -3.96 -5.61 -15.27
N ALA A 35 -2.67 -5.26 -15.40
CA ALA A 35 -1.55 -6.18 -15.37
C ALA A 35 -1.01 -6.46 -13.95
N TRP A 36 -1.48 -5.76 -12.91
CA TRP A 36 -0.92 -5.87 -11.56
C TRP A 36 -1.22 -7.19 -10.85
N THR A 37 -2.38 -7.79 -11.10
CA THR A 37 -2.80 -9.00 -10.37
C THR A 37 -2.36 -10.24 -11.12
N ASP A 38 -1.71 -11.17 -10.43
CA ASP A 38 -1.37 -12.45 -11.03
C ASP A 38 -2.65 -13.28 -11.25
N CYS A 39 -2.89 -13.64 -12.51
CA CYS A 39 -4.01 -14.48 -12.92
C CYS A 39 -3.59 -15.95 -13.11
N ALA A 40 -2.31 -16.28 -12.90
CA ALA A 40 -1.82 -17.64 -12.95
C ALA A 40 -2.42 -18.45 -11.81
N LYS A 41 -2.81 -19.70 -12.13
CA LYS A 41 -3.18 -20.66 -11.10
C LYS A 41 -1.91 -20.96 -10.29
N PRO A 42 -1.92 -20.85 -8.95
CA PRO A 42 -0.74 -21.10 -8.15
C PRO A 42 -0.22 -22.51 -8.43
N GLU A 43 0.99 -22.58 -8.94
CA GLU A 43 1.68 -23.82 -9.25
C GLU A 43 2.54 -24.24 -8.05
N GLY A 44 2.24 -25.42 -7.50
CA GLY A 44 2.99 -26.00 -6.39
C GLY A 44 2.52 -25.59 -4.98
N ARG A 45 3.40 -25.81 -3.99
CA ARG A 45 3.15 -25.53 -2.58
C ARG A 45 3.75 -24.18 -2.20
N GLY A 46 2.95 -23.28 -1.64
CA GLY A 46 3.41 -21.97 -1.20
C GLY A 46 2.28 -20.95 -1.16
N ARG A 47 2.61 -19.71 -0.80
CA ARG A 47 1.67 -18.59 -0.89
C ARG A 47 1.53 -18.19 -2.36
N PRO A 48 0.31 -18.10 -2.91
CA PRO A 48 0.09 -17.59 -4.27
C PRO A 48 0.71 -16.20 -4.43
N LEU A 49 1.33 -15.95 -5.58
CA LEU A 49 1.72 -14.62 -5.97
C LEU A 49 0.43 -13.82 -6.22
N HIS A 50 0.28 -12.68 -5.55
CA HIS A 50 -0.91 -11.82 -5.70
C HIS A 50 -0.66 -10.65 -6.66
N TYR A 51 0.59 -10.22 -6.77
CA TYR A 51 1.00 -9.08 -7.58
C TYR A 51 2.12 -9.48 -8.52
N THR A 52 2.04 -9.03 -9.77
CA THR A 52 3.07 -9.24 -10.80
C THR A 52 4.23 -8.27 -10.63
N ASP A 53 5.37 -8.57 -11.27
CA ASP A 53 6.53 -7.64 -11.32
C ASP A 53 6.15 -6.29 -11.93
N MET A 54 5.17 -6.27 -12.84
CA MET A 54 4.63 -5.04 -13.44
C MET A 54 4.11 -4.07 -12.38
N ALA A 55 3.52 -4.56 -11.29
CA ALA A 55 3.06 -3.72 -10.19
C ALA A 55 4.21 -2.94 -9.51
N ILE A 56 5.41 -3.53 -9.46
CA ILE A 56 6.61 -2.92 -8.88
C ILE A 56 7.24 -1.95 -9.89
N THR A 57 7.34 -2.35 -11.15
CA THR A 57 7.92 -1.53 -12.22
C THR A 57 7.11 -0.27 -12.48
N THR A 58 5.77 -0.34 -12.42
CA THR A 58 4.88 0.82 -12.65
C THR A 58 5.21 1.99 -11.72
N VAL A 59 5.59 1.72 -10.47
CA VAL A 59 5.94 2.76 -9.48
C VAL A 59 7.37 3.26 -9.66
N SER A 60 8.24 2.47 -10.30
CA SER A 60 9.67 2.77 -10.46
C SER A 60 9.99 3.48 -11.78
N ASP A 61 9.20 3.29 -12.83
CA ASP A 61 9.46 3.80 -14.19
C ASP A 61 8.94 5.24 -14.41
N ASP A 62 8.07 5.75 -13.53
CA ASP A 62 7.48 7.11 -13.62
C ASP A 62 8.51 8.24 -13.37
N GLU A 63 9.71 7.93 -12.86
CA GLU A 63 10.80 8.90 -12.66
C GLU A 63 11.46 9.36 -14.00
N ALA A 64 11.19 8.68 -15.13
CA ALA A 64 11.89 8.92 -16.40
C ALA A 64 11.14 9.80 -17.42
N ARG A 65 9.98 10.38 -17.07
CA ARG A 65 9.17 11.22 -17.98
C ARG A 65 8.87 12.63 -17.44
N VAL A 66 9.88 13.30 -16.88
CA VAL A 66 9.86 14.76 -16.64
C VAL A 66 10.82 15.46 -17.58
#